data_AF-A0A6P0RTP1-F1
#
_entry.id   AF-A0A6P0RTP1-F1
#
_cell.length_a   1.000
_cell.length_b   1.000
_cell.length_c   1.000
_cell.angle_alpha   90.00
_cell.angle_beta   90.00
_cell.angle_gamma   90.00
#
_symmetry.space_group_name_H-M   'P 1'
#
loop_
_entity.id
_entity.type
_entity.pdbx_description
1 polymer ?
#
loop_
_entity_poly.entity_id
_entity_poly.type
_entity_poly.pdbx_seq_one_letter_code
_entity_poly.pdbx_strand_id
1 'polypeptide(L)' 'MKYNSYEMATRKPRVTVYIEPECKKHLKEWATEEKRTLNNLITVILEEAVERKLQSEKGTDHNKEPQETV' A
#
# COMPACT_ATOMS: atom_id res chain seq x y z
N MET A 1 15.03 20.68 -34.40
CA MET A 1 13.95 20.47 -33.42
C MET A 1 14.51 19.69 -32.24
N LYS A 2 14.57 20.29 -31.05
CA LYS A 2 15.05 19.60 -29.84
C LYS A 2 13.84 18.95 -29.16
N TYR A 3 13.79 17.62 -29.14
CA TYR A 3 12.81 16.91 -28.33
C TYR A 3 13.18 17.09 -26.86
N ASN A 4 12.35 17.80 -26.12
CA ASN A 4 12.48 17.92 -24.67
C ASN A 4 11.99 16.60 -24.05
N SER A 5 12.89 15.64 -23.88
CA SER A 5 12.61 14.28 -23.36
C SER A 5 12.35 14.25 -21.84
N TYR A 6 11.72 15.27 -21.28
CA TYR A 6 11.49 15.43 -19.84
C TYR A 6 10.05 15.12 -19.41
N GLU A 7 9.26 14.40 -20.21
CA GLU A 7 7.92 13.97 -19.81
C GLU A 7 7.85 12.45 -19.61
N MET A 8 7.42 12.07 -18.40
CA MET A 8 7.17 10.72 -17.86
C MET A 8 8.24 10.09 -16.95
N ALA A 9 9.02 10.89 -16.22
CA ALA A 9 9.55 10.42 -14.94
C ALA A 9 8.42 10.48 -13.90
N THR A 10 7.90 9.33 -13.47
CA THR A 10 6.97 9.28 -12.33
C THR A 10 7.65 9.90 -11.10
N ARG A 11 6.98 10.85 -10.44
CA ARG A 11 7.47 11.47 -9.19
C ARG A 11 7.34 10.53 -7.99
N LYS A 12 6.76 9.33 -8.18
CA LYS A 12 6.59 8.36 -7.09
C LYS A 12 7.95 7.76 -6.70
N PRO A 13 8.27 7.67 -5.41
CA PRO A 13 9.50 7.04 -4.95
C PRO A 13 9.53 5.56 -5.37
N ARG A 14 10.71 5.08 -5.77
CA ARG A 14 10.91 3.68 -6.16
C ARG A 14 11.30 2.85 -4.93
N VAL A 15 10.57 1.76 -4.71
CA VAL A 15 10.89 0.74 -3.70
C VAL A 15 11.22 -0.56 -4.42
N THR A 16 12.28 -1.25 -4.00
CA THR A 16 12.64 -2.58 -4.50
C THR A 16 12.64 -3.55 -3.32
N VAL A 17 11.93 -4.67 -3.46
CA VAL A 17 11.80 -5.70 -2.42
C VAL A 17 12.12 -7.06 -3.00
N TYR A 18 12.60 -7.97 -2.16
CA TYR A 18 12.71 -9.38 -2.45
C TYR A 18 11.52 -10.11 -1.85
N ILE A 19 10.88 -10.97 -2.62
CA ILE A 19 9.75 -11.80 -2.19
C ILE A 19 9.95 -13.22 -2.70
N GLU A 20 9.34 -14.18 -2.01
CA GLU A 20 9.37 -15.58 -2.43
C GLU A 20 8.79 -15.75 -3.85
N PRO A 21 9.35 -16.65 -4.67
CA PRO A 21 8.88 -16.88 -6.04
C PRO A 21 7.40 -17.24 -6.12
N GLU A 22 6.92 -18.03 -5.16
CA GLU A 22 5.52 -18.43 -5.06
C GLU A 22 4.60 -17.25 -4.77
N CYS A 23 5.01 -16.34 -3.88
CA CYS A 23 4.28 -15.10 -3.62
C CYS A 23 4.19 -14.23 -4.88
N LYS A 24 5.29 -14.08 -5.61
CA LYS A 24 5.31 -13.35 -6.89
C LYS A 24 4.36 -13.96 -7.93
N LYS A 25 4.25 -15.29 -7.97
CA LYS A 25 3.33 -16.00 -8.87
C LYS A 25 1.88 -15.67 -8.53
N HIS A 26 1.49 -15.84 -7.28
CA HIS A 26 0.13 -15.53 -6.82
C HIS A 26 -0.24 -14.06 -7.07
N LEU A 27 0.66 -13.11 -6.79
CA LEU A 27 0.42 -11.69 -7.06
C LEU A 27 0.22 -11.41 -8.56
N LYS A 28 0.92 -12.12 -9.45
CA LYS A 28 0.73 -11.96 -10.90
C LYS A 28 -0.62 -12.52 -11.37
N GLU A 29 -1.02 -13.68 -10.85
CA GLU A 29 -2.31 -14.30 -11.15
C GLU A 29 -3.44 -13.38 -10.71
N TRP A 30 -3.40 -12.90 -9.46
CA TRP A 30 -4.36 -11.94 -8.93
C TRP A 30 -4.44 -10.65 -9.76
N ALA A 31 -3.31 -10.07 -10.16
CA ALA A 31 -3.30 -8.87 -11.01
C ALA A 31 -3.98 -9.14 -12.37
N THR A 32 -3.82 -10.34 -12.92
CA THR A 32 -4.41 -10.76 -14.19
C THR A 32 -5.92 -10.93 -14.07
N GLU A 33 -6.41 -11.55 -12.99
CA GLU A 33 -7.84 -11.72 -12.70
C GLU A 33 -8.55 -10.37 -12.60
N GLU A 34 -7.91 -9.39 -11.98
CA GLU A 34 -8.46 -8.04 -11.85
C GLU A 34 -8.16 -7.10 -13.03
N LYS A 35 -7.57 -7.62 -14.12
CA LYS A 35 -7.22 -6.86 -15.33
C LYS A 35 -6.37 -5.61 -15.05
N ARG A 36 -5.45 -5.71 -14.08
CA ARG A 36 -4.52 -4.62 -13.70
C ARG A 36 -3.06 -5.05 -13.80
N THR A 37 -2.16 -4.07 -13.77
CA THR A 37 -0.72 -4.37 -13.72
C THR A 37 -0.33 -4.83 -12.32
N LEU A 38 0.70 -5.69 -12.23
CA LEU A 38 1.27 -6.14 -10.96
C LEU A 38 1.69 -4.96 -10.07
N ASN A 39 2.28 -3.91 -10.66
CA ASN A 39 2.67 -2.71 -9.92
C ASN A 39 1.47 -1.98 -9.32
N ASN A 40 0.37 -1.85 -10.07
CA ASN A 40 -0.85 -1.22 -9.56
C ASN A 40 -1.46 -2.04 -8.40
N LEU A 41 -1.55 -3.37 -8.55
CA LEU A 41 -1.98 -4.27 -7.47
C LEU A 41 -1.18 -4.06 -6.19
N ILE A 42 0.15 -4.16 -6.29
CA ILE A 42 1.05 -4.01 -5.13
C ILE A 42 0.92 -2.62 -4.51
N THR A 43 0.76 -1.57 -5.32
CA THR A 43 0.57 -0.20 -4.82
C THR A 43 -0.68 -0.11 -3.94
N VAL A 44 -1.82 -0.64 -4.39
CA VAL A 44 -3.08 -0.61 -3.64
C VAL A 44 -2.96 -1.41 -2.34
N ILE A 45 -2.40 -2.62 -2.39
CA ILE A 45 -2.20 -3.45 -1.18
C ILE A 45 -1.34 -2.73 -0.14
N LEU A 46 -0.27 -2.06 -0.58
CA LEU A 46 0.63 -1.32 0.31
C LEU A 46 -0.07 -0.08 0.91
N GLU A 47 -0.82 0.67 0.12
CA GLU A 47 -1.60 1.83 0.59
C GLU A 47 -2.60 1.40 1.67
N GLU A 48 -3.36 0.32 1.44
CA GLU A 48 -4.30 -0.23 2.43
C GLU A 48 -3.59 -0.74 3.69
N ALA A 49 -2.44 -1.39 3.56
CA ALA A 49 -1.69 -1.90 4.71
C ALA A 49 -1.19 -0.76 5.60
N VAL A 50 -0.71 0.34 5.00
CA VAL A 50 -0.29 1.54 5.72
C VAL A 50 -1.48 2.21 6.39
N GLU A 51 -2.62 2.35 5.70
CA GLU A 51 -3.82 2.92 6.27
C GLU A 51 -4.32 2.13 7.49
N ARG A 52 -4.41 0.80 7.38
CA ARG A 52 -4.77 -0.08 8.50
C ARG A 52 -3.83 0.10 9.70
N LYS A 53 -2.52 0.20 9.45
CA LYS A 53 -1.53 0.42 10.50
C LYS A 53 -1.74 1.77 11.19
N LEU A 54 -1.92 2.85 10.42
CA LEU A 54 -2.17 4.19 10.96
C LEU A 54 -3.48 4.26 11.76
N GLN A 55 -4.53 3.57 11.31
CA GLN A 55 -5.80 3.49 12.05
C GLN A 55 -5.64 2.73 13.38
N SER A 56 -4.88 1.63 13.37
CA SER A 56 -4.60 0.87 14.60
C SER A 56 -3.83 1.67 15.65
N GLU A 57 -2.96 2.59 15.22
CA GLU A 57 -2.18 3.45 16.11
C GLU A 57 -3.04 4.60 16.67
N LYS A 58 -3.99 5.12 15.89
CA LYS A 58 -4.93 6.16 16.33
C LYS A 58 -6.04 5.66 17.26
N GLY A 59 -6.29 4.34 17.31
CA GLY A 59 -7.31 3.71 18.14
C GLY A 59 -6.92 3.42 19.60
N THR A 60 -5.81 3.98 20.10
CA THR A 60 -5.35 3.81 21.51
C THR A 60 -5.53 5.06 22.37
N ASP A 61 -6.54 5.88 22.11
CA ASP A 61 -7.00 6.90 23.06
C ASP A 61 -8.54 6.96 23.04
N HIS A 62 -9.14 6.87 24.24
CA HIS A 62 -10.58 6.93 24.60
C HIS A 62 -11.20 5.61 25.14
N ASN A 63 -10.74 5.16 26.31
CA ASN A 63 -11.67 4.73 27.39
C ASN A 63 -11.02 4.91 28.78
N LYS A 64 -11.13 6.14 29.31
CA LYS A 64 -11.20 6.48 30.75
C LYS A 64 -12.40 7.44 30.80
N GLU A 65 -13.51 7.29 31.53
CA GLU A 65 -13.99 6.55 32.69
C GLU A 65 -15.54 6.40 32.52
N PRO A 66 -16.26 5.70 33.42
CA PRO A 66 -16.90 6.46 34.51
C PRO A 66 -16.54 5.90 35.89
N GLN A 67 -16.18 6.79 36.82
CA GLN A 67 -16.10 6.45 38.23
C GLN A 67 -17.53 6.29 38.78
N GLU A 68 -17.91 5.07 39.11
CA GLU A 68 -18.92 4.83 40.14
C GLU A 68 -18.19 4.72 41.47
N THR A 69 -18.35 5.74 42.32
CA THR A 69 -17.99 5.65 43.74
C THR A 69 -19.28 5.44 44.52
N VAL A 70 -19.35 4.34 45.25
CA VAL A 70 -20.44 3.97 46.17
C VAL A 70 -20.27 4.69 47.50
#